data_AF-A0A8B7VS76-F1
#
_entry.id   AF-A0A8B7VS76-F1
#
_cell.length_a   1.000
_cell.length_b   1.000
_cell.length_c   1.000
_cell.angle_alpha   90.00
_cell.angle_beta   90.00
_cell.angle_gamma   90.00
#
_symmetry.space_group_name_H-M   'P 1'
#
loop_
_entity.id
_entity.type
_entity.pdbx_description
1 polymer ?
#
loop_
_entity_poly.entity_id
_entity_poly.type
_entity_poly.pdbx_seq_one_letter_code
_entity_poly.pdbx_strand_id
1 'polypeptide(L)'
;MFLEILLASVLGFLIYRYISWNKEETLALEDGWWGPGAKPTAREDESIRPFKVETSDEEIKDLHQRIDNFRWTAPLEDSRFHYGFNSNYLKKVLSYWRNEFDWRKQVEILNKYPHFKTKIEGKLPEHLGL
;
A
#
# COMPACT_ATOMS: atom_id res chain seq x y z
N MET A 1 -22.88 -38.05 -39.62
CA MET A 1 -23.67 -37.62 -38.44
C MET A 1 -22.95 -37.91 -37.12
N PHE A 2 -22.62 -39.16 -36.75
CA PHE A 2 -21.94 -39.43 -35.46
C PHE A 2 -20.48 -38.94 -35.35
N LEU A 3 -19.72 -38.93 -36.44
CA LEU A 3 -18.32 -38.49 -36.45
C LEU A 3 -18.16 -36.99 -36.15
N GLU A 4 -19.07 -36.15 -36.65
CA GLU A 4 -19.03 -34.70 -36.44
C GLU A 4 -19.36 -34.32 -34.99
N ILE A 5 -20.29 -35.05 -34.37
CA ILE A 5 -20.62 -34.89 -32.95
C ILE A 5 -19.40 -35.27 -32.08
N LEU A 6 -18.67 -36.33 -32.46
CA LEU A 6 -17.45 -36.74 -31.77
C LEU A 6 -16.35 -35.67 -31.90
N LEU A 7 -16.17 -35.12 -33.11
CA LEU A 7 -15.19 -34.07 -33.38
C LEU A 7 -15.50 -32.78 -32.62
N ALA A 8 -16.76 -32.35 -32.60
CA ALA A 8 -17.20 -31.19 -31.84
C ALA A 8 -17.03 -31.40 -30.32
N SER A 9 -17.28 -32.63 -29.83
CA SER A 9 -17.11 -32.99 -28.42
C SER A 9 -15.63 -32.96 -28.00
N VAL A 10 -14.75 -33.52 -28.83
CA VAL A 10 -13.30 -33.52 -28.59
C VAL A 10 -12.76 -32.09 -28.67
N LEU A 11 -13.16 -31.31 -29.67
CA LEU A 11 -12.74 -29.91 -29.79
C LEU A 11 -13.23 -29.07 -28.61
N GLY A 12 -14.48 -29.26 -28.19
CA GLY A 12 -15.04 -28.63 -26.99
C GLY A 12 -14.28 -29.02 -25.72
N PHE A 13 -13.90 -30.30 -25.58
CA PHE A 13 -13.09 -30.77 -24.46
C PHE A 13 -11.67 -30.18 -24.46
N LEU A 14 -11.05 -30.04 -25.63
CA LEU A 14 -9.74 -29.43 -25.79
C LEU A 14 -9.77 -27.92 -25.48
N ILE A 15 -10.79 -27.21 -25.98
CA ILE A 15 -11.00 -25.79 -25.66
C ILE A 15 -11.29 -25.60 -24.17
N TYR A 16 -12.16 -26.44 -23.60
CA TYR A 16 -12.44 -26.44 -22.17
C TYR A 16 -11.16 -26.68 -21.36
N ARG A 17 -10.36 -27.70 -21.72
CA ARG A 17 -9.07 -27.96 -21.07
C ARG A 17 -8.11 -26.79 -21.19
N TYR A 18 -8.00 -26.19 -22.38
CA TYR A 18 -7.11 -25.06 -22.64
C TYR A 18 -7.51 -23.80 -21.85
N ILE A 19 -8.80 -23.46 -21.80
CA ILE A 19 -9.30 -22.32 -21.01
C ILE A 19 -9.19 -22.61 -19.50
N SER A 20 -9.48 -23.84 -19.07
CA SER A 20 -9.41 -24.22 -17.64
C SER A 20 -7.99 -24.37 -17.09
N TRP A 21 -6.99 -24.49 -17.97
CA TRP A 21 -5.58 -24.57 -17.60
C TRP A 21 -5.06 -23.24 -17.04
N ASN A 22 -5.64 -22.12 -17.48
CA ASN A 22 -5.26 -20.78 -17.05
C ASN A 22 -6.14 -20.26 -15.91
N LYS A 23 -6.70 -21.15 -15.08
CA LYS A 23 -7.29 -20.69 -13.82
C LYS A 23 -6.16 -20.05 -13.02
N GLU A 24 -6.23 -18.73 -12.88
CA GLU A 24 -5.31 -17.97 -12.04
C GLU A 24 -5.19 -18.69 -10.71
N GLU A 25 -3.95 -19.01 -10.32
CA GLU A 25 -3.64 -19.40 -8.96
C GLU A 25 -4.00 -18.21 -8.08
N THR A 26 -5.27 -18.11 -7.71
CA THR A 26 -5.69 -17.22 -6.65
C THR A 26 -4.94 -17.69 -5.42
N LEU A 27 -4.16 -16.78 -4.81
CA LEU A 27 -3.51 -17.06 -3.54
C LEU A 27 -4.56 -17.70 -2.62
N ALA A 28 -4.31 -18.93 -2.18
CA ALA A 28 -5.13 -19.54 -1.16
C ALA A 28 -5.05 -18.62 0.05
N LEU A 29 -6.12 -17.87 0.32
CA LEU A 29 -6.27 -17.12 1.56
C LEU A 29 -6.51 -18.17 2.65
N GLU A 30 -5.44 -18.81 3.11
CA GLU A 30 -5.50 -19.53 4.38
C GLU A 30 -5.72 -18.50 5.48
N ASP A 31 -6.66 -18.79 6.38
CA ASP A 31 -6.86 -18.04 7.63
C ASP A 31 -5.58 -18.16 8.48
N GLY A 32 -4.63 -17.26 8.25
CA GLY A 32 -3.26 -17.33 8.79
C GLY A 32 -3.10 -16.41 9.98
N TRP A 33 -2.32 -16.79 11.00
CA TRP A 33 -1.98 -15.87 12.09
C TRP A 33 -0.74 -15.05 11.74
N TRP A 34 -0.90 -13.73 11.62
CA TRP A 34 0.15 -12.78 11.26
C TRP A 34 0.63 -11.93 12.43
N GLY A 35 0.08 -12.16 13.62
CA GLY A 35 0.53 -11.53 14.86
C GLY A 35 1.86 -12.11 15.36
N PRO A 36 2.49 -11.45 16.34
CA PRO A 36 3.70 -12.00 16.95
C PRO A 36 3.40 -13.32 17.67
N GLY A 37 4.30 -14.30 17.51
CA GLY A 37 4.20 -15.60 18.17
C GLY A 37 3.17 -16.56 17.56
N ALA A 38 2.84 -17.62 18.29
CA ALA A 38 1.83 -18.60 17.86
C ALA A 38 0.41 -18.04 18.05
N LYS A 39 -0.54 -18.51 17.23
CA LYS A 39 -1.96 -18.14 17.34
C LYS A 39 -2.48 -18.45 18.76
N PRO A 40 -3.00 -17.46 19.50
CA PRO A 40 -3.60 -17.70 20.80
C PRO A 40 -4.78 -18.66 20.69
N THR A 41 -4.98 -19.46 21.72
CA THR A 41 -6.17 -20.31 21.86
C THR A 41 -7.40 -19.52 22.32
N ALA A 42 -7.20 -18.33 22.88
CA ALA A 42 -8.27 -17.40 23.24
C ALA A 42 -8.78 -16.63 22.02
N ARG A 43 -10.06 -16.23 22.04
CA ARG A 43 -10.69 -15.45 20.97
C ARG A 43 -10.01 -14.09 20.81
N GLU A 44 -9.81 -13.68 19.56
CA GLU A 44 -9.26 -12.37 19.24
C GLU A 44 -10.23 -11.23 19.60
N ASP A 45 -9.63 -10.07 19.87
CA ASP A 45 -10.38 -8.84 20.04
C ASP A 45 -10.79 -8.29 18.66
N GLU A 46 -12.02 -8.59 18.27
CA GLU A 46 -12.64 -8.16 17.01
C GLU A 46 -13.24 -6.74 17.10
N SER A 47 -13.04 -6.02 18.21
CA SER A 47 -13.65 -4.70 18.41
C SER A 47 -13.12 -3.65 17.43
N ILE A 48 -14.04 -2.88 16.86
CA ILE A 48 -13.71 -1.72 16.03
C ILE A 48 -13.60 -0.49 16.93
N ARG A 49 -12.43 0.13 16.94
CA ARG A 49 -12.09 1.23 17.85
C ARG A 49 -11.86 2.53 17.06
N PRO A 50 -12.37 3.67 17.54
CA PRO A 50 -12.04 4.96 16.96
C PRO A 50 -10.53 5.19 16.95
N PHE A 51 -10.03 5.83 15.90
CA PHE A 51 -8.65 6.24 15.76
C PHE A 51 -8.60 7.72 15.36
N LYS A 52 -7.53 8.40 15.78
CA LYS A 52 -7.27 9.78 15.40
C LYS A 52 -5.82 9.87 14.94
N VAL A 53 -5.60 10.49 13.79
CA VAL A 53 -4.25 10.75 13.29
C VAL A 53 -3.65 11.86 14.14
N GLU A 54 -2.46 11.64 14.68
CA GLU A 54 -1.74 12.61 15.49
C GLU A 54 -0.33 12.77 14.92
N THR A 55 0.25 13.95 15.12
CA THR A 55 1.66 14.20 14.82
C THR A 55 2.23 15.12 15.89
N SER A 56 3.47 14.84 16.30
CA SER A 56 4.18 15.60 17.32
C SER A 56 5.05 16.70 16.70
N ASP A 57 5.38 17.70 17.50
CA ASP A 57 6.28 18.77 17.08
C ASP A 57 7.70 18.22 16.84
N GLU A 58 8.07 17.17 17.58
CA GLU A 58 9.32 16.44 17.43
C GLU A 58 9.42 15.75 16.07
N GLU A 59 8.35 15.12 15.58
CA GLU A 59 8.30 14.50 14.25
C GLU A 59 8.42 15.55 13.13
N ILE A 60 7.71 16.67 13.24
CA ILE A 60 7.80 17.76 12.26
C ILE A 60 9.20 18.38 12.28
N LYS A 61 9.80 18.52 13.47
CA LYS A 61 11.17 19.01 13.62
C LYS A 61 12.18 18.04 13.00
N ASP A 62 12.04 16.73 13.23
CA ASP A 62 12.90 15.71 12.61
C ASP A 62 12.78 15.75 11.08
N LEU A 63 11.56 15.88 10.56
CA LEU A 63 11.32 16.06 9.13
C LEU A 63 12.05 17.28 8.59
N HIS A 64 11.91 18.44 9.22
CA HIS A 64 12.61 19.66 8.81
C HIS A 64 14.14 19.49 8.85
N GLN A 65 14.67 18.86 9.89
CA GLN A 65 16.09 18.57 9.99
C GLN A 65 16.58 17.66 8.85
N ARG A 66 15.79 16.66 8.45
CA ARG A 66 16.15 15.79 7.31
C ARG A 66 16.10 16.52 5.97
N ILE A 67 15.12 17.40 5.79
CA ILE A 67 15.04 18.26 4.60
C ILE A 67 16.26 19.19 4.54
N ASP A 68 16.63 19.81 5.67
CA ASP A 68 17.76 20.74 5.76
C ASP A 68 19.11 20.03 5.51
N ASN A 69 19.20 18.73 5.82
CA ASN A 69 20.39 17.90 5.59
C ASN A 69 20.36 17.12 4.26
N PHE A 70 19.39 17.40 3.38
CA PHE A 70 19.24 16.68 2.12
C PHE A 70 20.48 16.82 1.23
N ARG A 71 21.04 15.68 0.81
CA ARG A 71 22.16 15.62 -0.14
C ARG A 71 21.64 15.72 -1.56
N TRP A 72 21.91 16.85 -2.19
CA TRP A 72 21.47 17.11 -3.56
C TRP A 72 22.43 16.55 -4.62
N THR A 73 21.86 16.04 -5.71
CA THR A 73 22.57 15.62 -6.93
C THR A 73 21.99 16.35 -8.14
N ALA A 74 22.84 16.93 -8.97
CA ALA A 74 22.40 17.63 -10.19
C ALA A 74 21.78 16.67 -11.20
N PRO A 75 20.68 17.04 -11.88
CA PRO A 75 20.13 16.23 -12.96
C PRO A 75 20.93 16.43 -14.25
N LEU A 76 20.77 15.52 -15.20
CA LEU A 76 21.27 15.73 -16.57
C LEU A 76 20.57 16.93 -17.21
N GLU A 77 21.30 17.66 -18.06
CA GLU A 77 20.78 18.80 -18.80
C GLU A 77 19.58 18.38 -19.67
N ASP A 78 18.53 19.21 -19.69
CA ASP A 78 17.27 18.99 -20.41
C ASP A 78 16.55 17.65 -20.19
N SER A 79 16.94 16.88 -19.16
CA SER A 79 16.40 15.56 -18.89
C SER A 79 14.93 15.53 -18.49
N ARG A 80 14.37 16.67 -18.04
CA ARG A 80 13.02 16.77 -17.49
C ARG A 80 12.76 15.59 -16.53
N PHE A 81 11.75 14.76 -16.80
CA PHE A 81 11.43 13.55 -16.01
C PHE A 81 11.74 12.24 -16.76
N HIS A 82 12.52 12.28 -17.84
CA HIS A 82 12.77 11.10 -18.69
C HIS A 82 13.62 10.02 -18.00
N TYR A 83 14.33 10.37 -16.92
CA TYR A 83 15.21 9.48 -16.15
C TYR A 83 14.77 9.36 -14.68
N GLY A 84 13.48 9.50 -14.43
CA GLY A 84 12.91 9.53 -13.09
C GLY A 84 12.71 10.96 -12.58
N PHE A 85 12.60 11.10 -11.26
CA PHE A 85 12.22 12.36 -10.64
C PHE A 85 13.32 13.42 -10.80
N ASN A 86 12.97 14.57 -11.38
CA ASN A 86 13.94 15.63 -11.61
C ASN A 86 14.39 16.28 -10.30
N SER A 87 15.69 16.30 -10.01
CA SER A 87 16.20 16.83 -8.74
C SER A 87 16.10 18.35 -8.58
N ASN A 88 16.00 19.12 -9.68
CA ASN A 88 15.67 20.54 -9.60
C ASN A 88 14.22 20.76 -9.21
N TYR A 89 13.31 19.89 -9.67
CA TYR A 89 11.92 19.91 -9.22
C TYR A 89 11.79 19.47 -7.76
N LEU A 90 12.56 18.46 -7.34
CA LEU A 90 12.59 18.00 -5.95
C LEU A 90 12.96 19.13 -4.98
N LYS A 91 13.92 20.00 -5.34
CA LYS A 91 14.23 21.21 -4.54
C LYS A 91 13.00 22.09 -4.30
N LYS A 92 12.13 22.25 -5.30
CA LYS A 92 10.89 23.04 -5.16
C LYS A 92 9.92 22.37 -4.18
N VAL A 93 9.75 21.05 -4.29
CA VAL A 93 8.90 20.26 -3.37
C VAL A 93 9.42 20.37 -1.94
N LEU A 94 10.73 20.16 -1.73
CA LEU A 94 11.35 20.26 -0.42
C LEU A 94 11.23 21.67 0.17
N SER A 95 11.41 22.72 -0.64
CA SER A 95 11.20 24.11 -0.21
C SER A 95 9.77 24.35 0.25
N TYR A 96 8.79 23.88 -0.49
CA TYR A 96 7.38 24.00 -0.13
C TYR A 96 7.06 23.28 1.18
N TRP A 97 7.49 22.02 1.32
CA TRP A 97 7.30 21.26 2.56
C TRP A 97 7.98 21.87 3.77
N ARG A 98 9.15 22.49 3.57
CA ARG A 98 9.93 23.09 4.65
C ARG A 98 9.39 24.44 5.13
N ASN A 99 8.81 25.23 4.23
CA ASN A 99 8.55 26.66 4.47
C ASN A 99 7.08 27.06 4.36
N GLU A 100 6.27 26.32 3.60
CA GLU A 100 4.91 26.73 3.24
C GLU A 100 3.84 25.72 3.66
N PHE A 101 4.21 24.45 3.85
CA PHE A 101 3.27 23.39 4.18
C PHE A 101 2.91 23.37 5.67
N ASP A 102 1.63 23.55 5.96
CA ASP A 102 1.09 23.47 7.32
C ASP A 102 0.67 22.03 7.66
N TRP A 103 1.57 21.30 8.31
CA TRP A 103 1.37 19.91 8.74
C TRP A 103 0.19 19.75 9.69
N ARG A 104 0.01 20.67 10.65
CA ARG A 104 -1.07 20.59 11.64
C ARG A 104 -2.42 20.75 10.97
N LYS A 105 -2.55 21.71 10.07
CA LYS A 105 -3.77 21.90 9.27
C LYS A 105 -4.12 20.67 8.45
N GLN A 106 -3.14 19.95 7.90
CA GLN A 106 -3.44 18.71 7.16
C GLN A 106 -3.93 17.59 8.08
N VAL A 107 -3.33 17.44 9.27
CA VAL A 107 -3.82 16.46 10.27
C VAL A 107 -5.24 16.78 10.71
N GLU A 108 -5.59 18.05 10.88
CA GLU A 108 -6.97 18.47 11.15
C GLU A 108 -7.91 18.10 10.00
N ILE A 109 -7.51 18.32 8.75
CA ILE A 109 -8.29 17.95 7.57
C ILE A 109 -8.49 16.43 7.51
N LEU A 110 -7.45 15.64 7.75
CA LEU A 110 -7.52 14.17 7.76
C LEU A 110 -8.51 13.69 8.83
N ASN A 111 -8.50 14.29 10.01
CA ASN A 111 -9.40 13.94 11.12
C ASN A 111 -10.83 14.46 10.98
N LYS A 112 -11.20 15.14 9.88
CA LYS A 112 -12.61 15.47 9.59
C LYS A 112 -13.47 14.23 9.34
N TYR A 113 -12.84 13.13 8.94
CA TYR A 113 -13.50 11.86 8.73
C TYR A 113 -13.24 10.91 9.91
N PRO A 114 -14.23 10.08 10.31
CA PRO A 114 -14.01 9.06 11.32
C PRO A 114 -13.00 8.02 10.83
N HIS A 115 -11.96 7.76 11.62
CA HIS A 115 -11.02 6.67 11.40
C HIS A 115 -11.24 5.57 12.43
N PHE A 116 -10.96 4.33 12.05
CA PHE A 116 -11.11 3.18 12.93
C PHE A 116 -9.96 2.19 12.77
N LYS A 117 -9.71 1.43 13.83
CA LYS A 117 -8.79 0.31 13.85
C LYS A 117 -9.50 -0.92 14.41
N THR A 118 -9.19 -2.08 13.86
CA THR A 118 -9.60 -3.38 14.37
C THR A 118 -8.46 -4.36 14.18
N LYS A 119 -8.43 -5.43 14.96
CA LYS A 119 -7.43 -6.47 14.81
C LYS A 119 -7.92 -7.50 13.81
N ILE A 120 -7.06 -7.84 12.85
CA ILE A 120 -7.33 -8.88 11.85
C ILE A 120 -6.17 -9.86 11.94
N GLU A 121 -6.47 -11.12 12.29
CA GLU A 121 -5.51 -12.22 12.27
C GLU A 121 -4.21 -11.94 13.04
N GLY A 122 -4.33 -11.41 14.25
CA GLY A 122 -3.14 -11.08 15.04
C GLY A 122 -2.50 -9.71 14.75
N LYS A 123 -2.85 -9.02 13.65
CA LYS A 123 -2.30 -7.71 13.28
C LYS A 123 -3.26 -6.56 13.53
N LEU A 124 -2.71 -5.47 14.10
CA LEU A 124 -3.33 -4.14 14.01
C LEU A 124 -2.83 -3.47 12.72
N PRO A 125 -3.69 -2.80 11.94
CA PRO A 125 -3.34 -2.15 10.68
C PRO A 125 -2.15 -1.18 10.75
N GLU A 126 -1.84 -0.62 11.93
CA GLU A 126 -0.77 0.37 12.13
C GLU A 126 0.65 -0.22 12.20
N HIS A 127 0.82 -1.53 12.41
CA HIS A 127 2.14 -2.17 12.47
C HIS A 127 2.70 -2.57 11.08
N LEU A 128 2.25 -1.92 10.01
CA LEU A 128 2.96 -1.95 8.74
C LEU A 128 4.06 -0.89 8.81
N GLY A 129 5.24 -1.32 9.27
CA GLY A 129 6.41 -0.45 9.39
C GLY A 129 6.72 0.29 8.09
N LEU A 130 6.80 1.61 8.19
CA LEU A 130 7.67 2.44 7.36
C LEU A 130 9.05 2.51 8.02
#